data_AF-A0A924H8Y0-F1
#
_entry.id   AF-A0A924H8Y0-F1
#
_cell.length_a   1.000
_cell.length_b   1.000
_cell.length_c   1.000
_cell.angle_alpha   90.00
_cell.angle_beta   90.00
_cell.angle_gamma   90.00
#
_symmetry.space_group_name_H-M   'P 1'
#
loop_
_entity.id
_entity.type
_entity.pdbx_description
1 polymer ?
#
loop_
_entity_poly.entity_id
_entity_poly.type
_entity_poly.pdbx_seq_one_letter_code
_entity_poly.pdbx_strand_id
1 'polypeptide(L)'
;DLPATLDGKPFKEALMEPTRLYVKNVLAALAAHPHSEDAASPGGIKALAHITGGGLLENIPRVLPEGTAAHLVKGSWPQTELFAWLQQTAGIDDFEMNRTFNNGIGMVVVVDAANAQTTAQTLRDAGETVYQIGVIAPLGNTAAVTIS
;
A
#
# COMPACT_ATOMS: atom_id res chain seq x y z
N ASP A 1 -24.18 10.21 -12.88
CA ASP A 1 -24.04 11.62 -12.48
C ASP A 1 -22.74 11.85 -11.75
N LEU A 2 -22.17 13.07 -11.87
CA LEU A 2 -20.96 13.44 -11.15
C LEU A 2 -21.33 13.79 -9.70
N PRO A 3 -20.61 13.26 -8.69
CA PRO A 3 -20.87 13.61 -7.31
C PRO A 3 -20.49 15.08 -7.07
N ALA A 4 -21.19 15.74 -6.14
CA ALA A 4 -20.85 17.11 -5.76
C ALA A 4 -19.53 17.14 -4.96
N THR A 5 -19.36 16.15 -4.09
CA THR A 5 -18.19 16.01 -3.21
C THR A 5 -17.69 14.57 -3.19
N LEU A 6 -16.41 14.39 -2.89
CA LEU A 6 -15.74 13.12 -2.61
C LEU A 6 -14.86 13.31 -1.37
N ASP A 7 -15.06 12.48 -0.34
CA ASP A 7 -14.37 12.51 0.95
C ASP A 7 -14.39 13.91 1.60
N GLY A 8 -15.54 14.59 1.48
CA GLY A 8 -15.76 15.95 1.98
C GLY A 8 -15.14 17.08 1.14
N LYS A 9 -14.47 16.78 0.01
CA LYS A 9 -13.89 17.77 -0.91
C LYS A 9 -14.76 17.95 -2.16
N PRO A 10 -14.80 19.14 -2.79
CA PRO A 10 -15.41 19.31 -4.10
C PRO A 10 -14.83 18.34 -5.14
N PHE A 11 -15.69 17.76 -5.99
CA PHE A 11 -15.29 16.73 -6.96
C PHE A 11 -14.03 17.05 -7.79
N LYS A 12 -13.96 18.28 -8.34
CA LYS A 12 -12.81 18.72 -9.13
C LYS A 12 -11.52 18.81 -8.33
N GLU A 13 -11.61 19.16 -7.05
CA GLU A 13 -10.46 19.26 -6.16
C GLU A 13 -9.95 17.86 -5.79
N ALA A 14 -10.86 16.94 -5.45
CA ALA A 14 -10.50 15.55 -5.16
C ALA A 14 -9.80 14.86 -6.34
N LEU A 15 -10.25 15.11 -7.58
CA LEU A 15 -9.62 14.56 -8.79
C LEU A 15 -8.25 15.17 -9.11
N MET A 16 -8.04 16.44 -8.76
CA MET A 16 -6.82 17.18 -9.04
C MET A 16 -5.85 17.17 -7.86
N GLU A 17 -6.13 16.35 -6.84
CA GLU A 17 -5.30 16.25 -5.65
C GLU A 17 -3.86 15.85 -6.06
N PRO A 18 -2.84 16.64 -5.69
CA PRO A 18 -1.47 16.32 -6.04
C PRO A 18 -1.03 15.00 -5.42
N THR A 19 -0.22 14.24 -6.15
CA THR A 19 0.39 13.01 -5.63
C THR A 19 1.16 13.29 -4.35
N ARG A 20 0.89 12.50 -3.31
CA ARG A 20 1.62 12.53 -2.05
C ARG A 20 3.10 12.17 -2.27
N LEU A 21 4.00 12.98 -1.72
CA LEU A 21 5.44 12.73 -1.75
C LEU A 21 5.92 12.07 -0.45
N TYR A 22 6.47 10.86 -0.54
CA TYR A 22 6.87 10.06 0.62
C TYR A 22 8.36 10.17 1.00
N VAL A 23 9.18 10.86 0.20
CA VAL A 23 10.66 10.78 0.28
C VAL A 23 11.20 11.07 1.68
N LYS A 24 10.82 12.20 2.28
CA LYS A 24 11.34 12.60 3.61
C LYS A 24 10.95 11.61 4.70
N ASN A 25 9.70 11.13 4.64
CA ASN A 25 9.12 10.27 5.66
C ASN A 25 9.69 8.85 5.57
N VAL A 26 9.87 8.34 4.36
CA VAL A 26 10.54 7.06 4.10
C VAL A 26 12.02 7.12 4.49
N LEU A 27 12.73 8.20 4.19
CA LEU A 27 14.14 8.35 4.62
C LEU A 27 14.28 8.36 6.15
N ALA A 28 13.38 9.07 6.85
CA ALA A 28 13.36 9.06 8.31
C ALA A 28 13.07 7.66 8.87
N ALA A 29 12.12 6.92 8.28
CA ALA A 29 11.80 5.56 8.68
C ALA A 29 12.97 4.59 8.42
N LEU A 30 13.66 4.70 7.27
CA LEU A 30 14.84 3.89 6.96
C LEU A 30 15.99 4.14 7.95
N ALA A 31 16.20 5.39 8.36
CA ALA A 31 17.22 5.74 9.34
C ALA A 31 16.89 5.20 10.75
N ALA A 32 15.61 5.21 11.13
CA ALA A 32 15.15 4.71 12.43
C ALA A 32 15.04 3.17 12.48
N HIS A 33 14.77 2.54 11.34
CA HIS A 33 14.52 1.11 11.19
C HIS A 33 15.44 0.50 10.12
N PRO A 34 16.77 0.49 10.34
CA PRO A 34 17.72 -0.02 9.37
C PRO A 34 17.55 -1.52 9.17
N HIS A 35 17.69 -1.96 7.91
CA HIS A 35 17.79 -3.37 7.58
C HIS A 35 19.15 -3.92 8.00
N SER A 36 19.18 -5.19 8.38
CA SER A 36 20.35 -5.99 8.69
C SER A 36 20.44 -7.15 7.70
N GLU A 37 21.64 -7.46 7.23
CA GLU A 37 21.88 -8.65 6.39
C GLU A 37 21.83 -9.96 7.18
N ASP A 38 21.76 -9.90 8.51
CA ASP A 38 21.59 -11.09 9.34
C ASP A 38 20.20 -11.69 9.13
N ALA A 39 20.14 -12.83 8.43
CA ALA A 39 18.88 -13.53 8.17
C ALA A 39 18.14 -13.97 9.45
N ALA A 40 18.84 -14.16 10.57
CA ALA A 40 18.23 -14.50 11.87
C ALA A 40 17.63 -13.29 12.58
N SER A 41 18.11 -12.08 12.23
CA SER A 41 17.62 -10.82 12.78
C SER A 41 17.67 -9.74 11.69
N PRO A 42 16.81 -9.84 10.67
CA PRO A 42 16.90 -8.99 9.48
C PRO A 42 16.64 -7.52 9.80
N GLY A 43 16.10 -7.21 10.98
CA GLY A 43 15.83 -5.84 11.41
C GLY A 43 14.87 -5.08 10.48
N GLY A 44 14.45 -3.91 10.95
CA GLY A 44 13.86 -2.81 10.19
C GLY A 44 13.03 -3.09 8.92
N ILE A 45 13.21 -2.23 7.92
CA ILE A 45 12.49 -2.22 6.65
C ILE A 45 13.22 -3.09 5.62
N LYS A 46 12.54 -4.12 5.12
CA LYS A 46 13.07 -5.11 4.16
C LYS A 46 12.80 -4.73 2.70
N ALA A 47 11.68 -4.08 2.43
CA ALA A 47 11.32 -3.63 1.08
C ALA A 47 10.35 -2.44 1.10
N LEU A 48 10.35 -1.70 -0.01
CA LEU A 48 9.48 -0.54 -0.25
C LEU A 48 8.90 -0.62 -1.66
N ALA A 49 7.58 -0.73 -1.80
CA ALA A 49 6.91 -0.71 -3.09
C ALA A 49 6.13 0.59 -3.28
N HIS A 50 6.53 1.41 -4.25
CA HIS A 50 5.75 2.58 -4.67
C HIS A 50 4.62 2.13 -5.61
N ILE A 51 3.38 2.39 -5.24
CA ILE A 51 2.20 1.91 -5.96
C ILE A 51 1.81 2.95 -7.02
N THR A 52 1.98 2.57 -8.28
CA THR A 52 1.74 3.42 -9.45
C THR A 52 0.90 2.67 -10.49
N GLY A 53 1.17 2.81 -11.79
CA GLY A 53 0.54 1.99 -12.81
C GLY A 53 0.79 0.50 -12.55
N GLY A 54 -0.24 -0.33 -12.72
CA GLY A 54 -0.21 -1.75 -12.32
C GLY A 54 -0.68 -2.01 -10.88
N GLY A 55 -1.00 -0.96 -10.12
CA GLY A 55 -1.67 -1.05 -8.83
C GLY A 55 -0.93 -1.91 -7.80
N LEU A 56 -1.67 -2.50 -6.86
CA LEU A 56 -1.10 -3.35 -5.81
C LEU A 56 -0.55 -4.66 -6.41
N LEU A 57 -1.25 -5.22 -7.39
CA LEU A 57 -0.97 -6.55 -7.93
C LEU A 57 0.36 -6.62 -8.69
N GLU A 58 0.73 -5.57 -9.41
CA GLU A 58 2.00 -5.57 -10.16
C GLU A 58 3.16 -4.93 -9.41
N ASN A 59 2.91 -3.98 -8.50
CA ASN A 59 4.01 -3.24 -7.86
C ASN A 59 4.59 -3.97 -6.65
N ILE A 60 3.78 -4.67 -5.84
CA ILE A 60 4.29 -5.39 -4.66
C ILE A 60 5.26 -6.52 -5.04
N PRO A 61 4.97 -7.42 -6.01
CA PRO A 61 5.87 -8.54 -6.32
C PRO A 61 7.26 -8.12 -6.79
N ARG A 62 7.44 -6.90 -7.33
CA ARG A 62 8.73 -6.40 -7.85
C ARG A 62 9.80 -6.25 -6.78
N VAL A 63 9.39 -6.16 -5.51
CA VAL A 63 10.29 -5.95 -4.38
C VAL A 63 10.35 -7.15 -3.44
N LEU A 64 9.65 -8.23 -3.77
CA LEU A 64 9.62 -9.44 -2.98
C LEU A 64 10.64 -10.46 -3.53
N PRO A 65 11.30 -11.24 -2.64
CA PRO A 65 12.14 -12.36 -3.07
C PRO A 65 11.34 -13.42 -3.84
N GLU A 66 12.05 -14.20 -4.67
CA GLU A 66 11.47 -15.37 -5.34
C GLU A 66 10.87 -16.35 -4.32
N GLY A 67 9.73 -16.96 -4.68
CA GLY A 67 9.05 -17.92 -3.82
C GLY A 67 8.20 -17.31 -2.70
N THR A 68 7.99 -15.99 -2.69
CA THR A 68 7.11 -15.31 -1.72
C THR A 68 5.89 -14.67 -2.40
N ALA A 69 4.83 -14.46 -1.61
CA ALA A 69 3.59 -13.79 -2.00
C ALA A 69 3.10 -12.84 -0.92
N ALA A 70 2.35 -11.81 -1.33
CA ALA A 70 1.64 -10.91 -0.44
C ALA A 70 0.18 -11.34 -0.28
N HIS A 71 -0.24 -11.57 0.95
CA HIS A 71 -1.63 -11.81 1.32
C HIS A 71 -2.19 -10.56 1.97
N LEU A 72 -2.95 -9.78 1.22
CA LEU A 72 -3.59 -8.56 1.67
C LEU A 72 -4.98 -8.87 2.22
N VAL A 73 -5.38 -8.13 3.25
CA VAL A 73 -6.68 -8.29 3.90
C VAL A 73 -7.64 -7.26 3.34
N LYS A 74 -8.74 -7.71 2.70
CA LYS A 74 -9.76 -6.80 2.17
C LYS A 74 -10.37 -5.97 3.31
N GLY A 75 -10.49 -4.65 3.10
CA GLY A 75 -11.03 -3.73 4.10
C GLY A 75 -10.07 -3.33 5.23
N SER A 76 -8.80 -3.76 5.18
CA SER A 76 -7.78 -3.32 6.14
C SER A 76 -7.32 -1.86 5.95
N TRP A 77 -7.70 -1.24 4.83
CA TRP A 77 -7.68 0.20 4.62
C TRP A 77 -9.02 0.64 4.00
N PRO A 78 -9.44 1.89 4.20
CA PRO A 78 -10.69 2.38 3.63
C PRO A 78 -10.58 2.54 2.11
N GLN A 79 -11.62 2.11 1.40
CA GLN A 79 -11.83 2.53 0.02
C GLN A 79 -12.37 3.96 0.05
N THR A 80 -11.69 4.89 -0.62
CA THR A 80 -12.11 6.29 -0.68
C THR A 80 -13.36 6.46 -1.56
N GLU A 81 -14.14 7.52 -1.33
CA GLU A 81 -15.32 7.80 -2.15
C GLU A 81 -14.96 7.95 -3.63
N LEU A 82 -13.76 8.45 -3.94
CA LEU A 82 -13.26 8.55 -5.32
C LEU A 82 -13.18 7.18 -6.01
N PHE A 83 -12.55 6.18 -5.37
CA PHE A 83 -12.40 4.85 -5.97
C PHE A 83 -13.72 4.10 -6.00
N ALA A 84 -14.58 4.26 -4.98
CA ALA A 84 -15.91 3.66 -4.98
C ALA A 84 -16.77 4.21 -6.13
N TRP A 85 -16.78 5.54 -6.31
CA TRP A 85 -17.47 6.19 -7.42
C TRP A 85 -16.93 5.75 -8.79
N LEU A 86 -15.60 5.68 -8.94
CA LEU A 86 -14.95 5.27 -10.18
C LEU A 86 -15.31 3.83 -10.55
N GLN A 87 -15.23 2.92 -9.57
CA GLN A 87 -15.57 1.51 -9.73
C GLN A 87 -17.02 1.34 -10.20
N GLN A 88 -17.96 2.02 -9.53
CA GLN A 88 -19.37 1.97 -9.86
C GLN A 88 -19.66 2.56 -11.25
N THR A 89 -19.06 3.72 -11.56
CA THR A 89 -19.36 4.46 -12.79
C THR A 89 -18.79 3.77 -14.03
N ALA A 90 -17.60 3.16 -13.92
CA ALA A 90 -16.95 2.49 -15.03
C ALA A 90 -17.25 0.98 -15.11
N GLY A 91 -17.99 0.42 -14.14
CA GLY A 91 -18.34 -1.00 -14.10
C GLY A 91 -17.11 -1.91 -13.96
N ILE A 92 -16.10 -1.46 -13.22
CA ILE A 92 -14.83 -2.17 -13.05
C ILE A 92 -14.97 -3.17 -11.90
N ASP A 93 -14.48 -4.40 -12.09
CA ASP A 93 -14.46 -5.39 -11.01
C ASP A 93 -13.32 -5.12 -9.99
N ASP A 94 -13.38 -5.78 -8.83
CA ASP A 94 -12.38 -5.60 -7.77
C ASP A 94 -10.95 -5.94 -8.25
N PHE A 95 -10.79 -6.91 -9.14
CA PHE A 95 -9.47 -7.33 -9.61
C PHE A 95 -8.84 -6.24 -10.48
N GLU A 96 -9.58 -5.72 -11.46
CA GLU A 96 -9.13 -4.65 -12.34
C GLU A 96 -8.93 -3.33 -11.58
N MET A 97 -9.74 -3.05 -10.54
CA MET A 97 -9.51 -1.92 -9.64
C MET A 97 -8.14 -2.03 -8.97
N ASN A 98 -7.81 -3.18 -8.38
CA ASN A 98 -6.53 -3.41 -7.69
C ASN A 98 -5.32 -3.51 -8.64
N ARG A 99 -5.55 -3.85 -9.91
CA ARG A 99 -4.54 -3.92 -10.98
C ARG A 99 -4.26 -2.57 -11.63
N THR A 100 -5.24 -1.68 -11.68
CA THR A 100 -5.08 -0.40 -12.39
C THR A 100 -4.78 0.75 -11.43
N PHE A 101 -5.43 0.77 -10.28
CA PHE A 101 -5.35 1.88 -9.34
C PHE A 101 -4.59 1.50 -8.08
N ASN A 102 -4.14 2.54 -7.36
CA ASN A 102 -3.50 2.36 -6.06
C ASN A 102 -4.50 2.05 -4.94
N ASN A 103 -5.82 2.22 -5.20
CA ASN A 103 -6.92 1.99 -4.26
C ASN A 103 -6.70 2.63 -2.87
N GLY A 104 -6.04 3.79 -2.82
CA GLY A 104 -5.78 4.53 -1.58
C GLY A 104 -4.43 4.22 -0.92
N ILE A 105 -3.66 3.27 -1.44
CA ILE A 105 -2.32 2.92 -0.93
C ILE A 105 -1.26 3.39 -1.91
N GLY A 106 -0.54 4.47 -1.61
CA GLY A 106 0.55 4.95 -2.46
C GLY A 106 1.91 4.29 -2.20
N MET A 107 2.15 3.75 -1.01
CA MET A 107 3.41 3.12 -0.63
C MET A 107 3.14 1.91 0.25
N VAL A 108 3.81 0.79 -0.03
CA VAL A 108 3.83 -0.40 0.83
C VAL A 108 5.23 -0.56 1.42
N VAL A 109 5.30 -0.73 2.73
CA VAL A 109 6.53 -0.96 3.48
C VAL A 109 6.50 -2.38 4.04
N VAL A 110 7.46 -3.20 3.66
CA VAL A 110 7.60 -4.58 4.14
C VAL A 110 8.62 -4.61 5.26
N VAL A 111 8.22 -5.07 6.43
CA VAL A 111 9.03 -5.12 7.65
C VAL A 111 8.86 -6.47 8.33
N ASP A 112 9.71 -6.74 9.33
CA ASP A 112 9.45 -7.85 10.23
C ASP A 112 8.18 -7.62 11.06
N ALA A 113 7.44 -8.69 11.36
CA ALA A 113 6.22 -8.60 12.18
C ALA A 113 6.49 -7.99 13.56
N ALA A 114 7.65 -8.28 14.16
CA ALA A 114 8.05 -7.69 15.44
C ALA A 114 8.28 -6.18 15.37
N ASN A 115 8.61 -5.65 14.19
CA ASN A 115 8.90 -4.23 13.96
C ASN A 115 7.71 -3.47 13.33
N ALA A 116 6.63 -4.17 12.94
CA ALA A 116 5.52 -3.57 12.22
C ALA A 116 4.92 -2.36 12.93
N GLN A 117 4.65 -2.48 14.23
CA GLN A 117 4.02 -1.41 14.99
C GLN A 117 4.96 -0.22 15.22
N THR A 118 6.25 -0.48 15.48
CA THR A 118 7.23 0.59 15.74
C THR A 118 7.53 1.36 14.46
N THR A 119 7.70 0.68 13.32
CA THR A 119 7.85 1.32 12.01
C THR A 119 6.59 2.11 11.62
N ALA A 120 5.40 1.54 11.83
CA ALA A 120 4.15 2.25 11.56
C ALA A 120 4.02 3.52 12.42
N GLN A 121 4.44 3.48 13.69
CA GLN A 121 4.41 4.65 14.55
C GLN A 121 5.34 5.76 14.05
N THR A 122 6.57 5.43 13.64
CA THR A 122 7.51 6.41 13.06
C THR A 122 6.94 7.11 11.83
N LEU A 123 6.25 6.37 10.95
CA LEU A 123 5.61 6.96 9.77
C LEU A 123 4.40 7.83 10.14
N ARG A 124 3.60 7.42 11.15
CA ARG A 124 2.49 8.24 11.67
C ARG A 124 2.98 9.53 12.31
N ASP A 125 4.05 9.47 13.10
CA ASP A 125 4.67 10.65 13.72
C ASP A 125 5.24 11.61 12.65
N ALA A 126 5.63 11.08 11.48
CA ALA A 126 6.01 11.87 10.30
C ALA A 126 4.82 12.40 9.48
N GLY A 127 3.59 12.18 9.94
CA GLY A 127 2.35 12.68 9.34
C GLY A 127 1.75 11.79 8.26
N GLU A 128 2.13 10.52 8.17
CA GLU A 128 1.51 9.57 7.25
C GLU A 128 0.32 8.84 7.87
N THR A 129 -0.64 8.47 7.03
CA THR A 129 -1.70 7.53 7.40
C THR A 129 -1.23 6.11 7.09
N VAL A 130 -1.16 5.26 8.12
CA VAL A 130 -0.56 3.92 8.00
C VAL A 130 -1.55 2.85 8.41
N TYR A 131 -1.77 1.90 7.50
CA TYR A 131 -2.59 0.71 7.69
C TYR A 131 -1.73 -0.54 7.67
N GLN A 132 -2.05 -1.52 8.52
CA GLN A 132 -1.52 -2.87 8.36
C GLN A 132 -2.40 -3.59 7.35
N ILE A 133 -1.88 -3.77 6.13
CA ILE A 133 -2.68 -4.23 4.99
C ILE A 133 -2.60 -5.72 4.70
N GLY A 134 -1.67 -6.44 5.32
CA GLY A 134 -1.44 -7.85 5.01
C GLY A 134 -0.14 -8.42 5.58
N VAL A 135 0.23 -9.59 5.06
CA VAL A 135 1.46 -10.31 5.43
C VAL A 135 2.15 -10.89 4.19
N ILE A 136 3.46 -11.13 4.29
CA ILE A 136 4.21 -11.89 3.30
C ILE A 136 4.26 -13.36 3.73
N ALA A 137 4.00 -14.28 2.81
CA ALA A 137 4.06 -15.72 3.03
C ALA A 137 4.74 -16.43 1.84
N PRO A 138 5.03 -17.74 1.94
CA PRO A 138 5.46 -18.53 0.79
C PRO A 138 4.42 -18.49 -0.35
N LEU A 139 4.86 -18.42 -1.60
CA LEU A 139 4.00 -18.29 -2.79
C LEU A 139 2.96 -19.41 -2.91
N GLY A 140 3.35 -20.64 -2.59
CA GLY A 140 2.50 -21.82 -2.71
C GLY A 140 1.94 -21.98 -4.13
N ASN A 141 0.64 -22.27 -4.24
CA ASN A 141 -0.09 -22.40 -5.51
C ASN A 141 -0.99 -21.18 -5.80
N THR A 142 -0.74 -20.04 -5.15
CA THR A 142 -1.55 -18.82 -5.29
C THR A 142 -0.87 -17.77 -6.16
N ALA A 143 -1.61 -16.72 -6.54
CA ALA A 143 -1.02 -15.55 -7.18
C ALA A 143 -0.02 -14.86 -6.25
N ALA A 144 0.94 -14.13 -6.82
CA ALA A 144 1.96 -13.38 -6.07
C ALA A 144 1.36 -12.29 -5.15
N VAL A 145 0.14 -11.83 -5.45
CA VAL A 145 -0.67 -11.01 -4.56
C VAL A 145 -2.08 -11.59 -4.50
N THR A 146 -2.60 -11.76 -3.29
CA THR A 146 -4.01 -12.10 -3.05
C THR A 146 -4.63 -11.04 -2.15
N ILE A 147 -5.91 -10.76 -2.36
CA ILE A 147 -6.68 -9.81 -1.55
C ILE A 147 -7.97 -10.53 -1.13
N SER A 148 -8.12 -10.81 0.16
CA SER A 148 -9.22 -11.61 0.71
C SER A 148 -9.77 -11.03 2.00
#